data_AF-A0A8D2NS95-F1
#
_entry.id   AF-A0A8D2NS95-F1
#
_cell.length_a   1.000
_cell.length_b   1.000
_cell.length_c   1.000
_cell.angle_alpha   90.00
_cell.angle_beta   90.00
_cell.angle_gamma   90.00
#
_symmetry.space_group_name_H-M   'P 1'
#
loop_
_entity.id
_entity.type
_entity.pdbx_description
1 polymer ?
#
loop_
_entity_poly.entity_id
_entity_poly.type
_entity_poly.pdbx_seq_one_letter_code
_entity_poly.pdbx_strand_id
1 'polypeptide(L)'
;MLCADAGITLIIICLLKSKGGKSSPKGKFETKENAECTWSVTDTNAVTVHVQCKNGDSEFWCEFSGDPSSCAQYAANQKSYWKQVSRSLKKQKQICQDPKSVLKSKLCRKGPQSAHLRLTHSSLLTAVGPAKENTTHHTKEVAQTPADASVTEKRLEQSPQDCVEDVDYIDQRKVAEEYCPEGLLSFCNFFITMVQDKRC
;
A
#
# COMPACT_ATOMS: atom_id res chain seq x y z
N MET A 1 10.08 -6.86 -43.64
CA MET A 1 11.24 -6.66 -44.52
C MET A 1 12.46 -6.49 -43.63
N LEU A 2 13.54 -7.23 -43.90
CA LEU A 2 14.79 -7.31 -43.10
C LEU A 2 14.62 -7.59 -41.59
N CYS A 3 14.67 -8.88 -41.23
CA CYS A 3 15.42 -9.30 -40.06
C CYS A 3 16.75 -9.85 -40.59
N ALA A 4 17.80 -9.04 -40.57
CA ALA A 4 19.15 -9.44 -40.91
C ALA A 4 20.01 -9.37 -39.63
N ASP A 5 20.72 -10.47 -39.37
CA ASP A 5 21.80 -10.72 -38.42
C ASP A 5 22.09 -9.68 -37.32
N ALA A 6 21.56 -9.93 -36.10
CA ALA A 6 22.20 -9.49 -34.85
C ALA A 6 21.65 -10.23 -33.60
N GLY A 7 22.49 -11.07 -32.98
CA GLY A 7 22.59 -11.25 -31.52
C GLY A 7 21.40 -11.84 -30.73
N ILE A 8 21.65 -12.99 -30.07
CA ILE A 8 20.78 -13.62 -29.06
C ILE A 8 20.33 -12.63 -27.96
N THR A 9 21.14 -11.62 -27.65
CA THR A 9 20.88 -10.54 -26.68
C THR A 9 19.56 -9.79 -26.94
N LEU A 10 19.10 -9.67 -28.20
CA LEU A 10 17.86 -8.96 -28.50
C LEU A 10 16.58 -9.76 -28.16
N ILE A 11 16.69 -11.09 -28.01
CA ILE A 11 15.53 -11.94 -27.70
C ILE A 11 14.94 -11.57 -26.33
N ILE A 12 15.77 -11.22 -25.34
CA ILE A 12 15.31 -10.79 -24.02
C ILE A 12 14.49 -9.48 -24.10
N ILE A 13 14.90 -8.55 -24.97
CA ILE A 13 14.16 -7.29 -25.20
C ILE A 13 12.81 -7.56 -25.89
N CYS A 14 12.75 -8.52 -26.81
CA CYS A 14 11.50 -8.96 -27.43
C CYS A 14 10.57 -9.70 -26.46
N LEU A 15 11.10 -10.49 -25.52
CA LEU A 15 10.30 -11.24 -24.54
C LEU A 15 9.61 -10.34 -23.49
N LEU A 16 10.11 -9.12 -23.26
CA LEU A 16 9.45 -8.14 -22.37
C LEU A 16 8.25 -7.42 -23.00
N LYS A 17 8.00 -7.56 -24.32
CA LYS A 17 6.70 -7.20 -24.89
C LYS A 17 5.72 -8.36 -24.80
N SER A 18 5.24 -8.56 -23.56
CA SER A 18 4.14 -9.47 -23.28
C SER A 18 2.93 -9.16 -24.18
N LYS A 19 2.26 -10.26 -24.59
CA LYS A 19 1.05 -10.33 -25.42
C LYS A 19 0.07 -9.19 -25.14
N GLY A 20 -0.63 -8.75 -26.19
CA GLY A 20 -1.64 -7.69 -26.14
C GLY A 20 -2.77 -7.93 -25.13
N GLY A 21 -2.49 -7.61 -23.88
CA GLY A 21 -3.47 -7.59 -22.79
C GLY A 21 -4.37 -6.37 -22.89
N LYS A 22 -5.52 -6.45 -22.22
CA LYS A 22 -6.37 -5.27 -21.98
C LYS A 22 -5.51 -4.26 -21.24
N SER A 23 -5.33 -3.06 -21.80
CA SER A 23 -4.52 -2.02 -21.15
C SER A 23 -5.14 -1.62 -19.82
N SER A 24 -4.34 -1.63 -18.75
CA SER A 24 -4.80 -1.21 -17.43
C SER A 24 -5.37 0.22 -17.49
N PRO A 25 -6.49 0.51 -16.79
CA PRO A 25 -7.16 1.81 -16.87
C PRO A 25 -6.20 2.96 -16.58
N LYS A 26 -6.21 3.99 -17.43
CA LYS A 26 -5.36 5.16 -17.30
C LYS A 26 -5.98 6.38 -17.96
N GLY A 27 -5.45 7.56 -17.68
CA GLY A 27 -5.84 8.80 -18.35
C GLY A 27 -5.05 10.01 -17.87
N LYS A 28 -5.48 11.19 -18.32
CA LYS A 28 -4.95 12.47 -17.89
C LYS A 28 -6.05 13.47 -17.57
N PHE A 29 -5.74 14.44 -16.72
CA PHE A 29 -6.63 15.53 -16.34
C PHE A 29 -5.81 16.72 -15.87
N GLU A 30 -6.42 17.89 -15.90
CA GLU A 30 -5.89 19.11 -15.31
C GLU A 30 -6.66 19.39 -14.01
N THR A 31 -5.92 19.81 -12.98
CA THR A 31 -6.46 20.25 -11.68
C THR A 31 -7.11 21.63 -11.77
N LYS A 32 -7.60 22.19 -10.66
CA LYS A 32 -8.09 23.59 -10.65
C LYS A 32 -6.94 24.60 -10.54
N GLU A 33 -5.81 24.10 -10.08
CA GLU A 33 -4.54 24.79 -9.86
C GLU A 33 -3.66 24.77 -11.13
N ASN A 34 -4.22 24.31 -12.27
CA ASN A 34 -3.58 24.14 -13.58
C ASN A 34 -2.37 23.18 -13.62
N ALA A 35 -2.22 22.31 -12.61
CA ALA A 35 -1.29 21.19 -12.69
C ALA A 35 -1.81 20.13 -13.68
N GLU A 36 -0.98 19.72 -14.66
CA GLU A 36 -1.27 18.59 -15.55
C GLU A 36 -0.96 17.29 -14.81
N CYS A 37 -1.95 16.41 -14.72
CA CYS A 37 -1.83 15.13 -14.04
C CYS A 37 -2.14 13.96 -14.97
N THR A 38 -1.39 12.86 -14.79
CA THR A 38 -1.69 11.54 -15.34
C THR A 38 -2.05 10.59 -14.21
N TRP A 39 -2.80 9.54 -14.53
CA TRP A 39 -3.09 8.45 -13.60
C TRP A 39 -3.13 7.11 -14.33
N SER A 40 -2.73 6.06 -13.66
CA SER A 40 -2.83 4.67 -14.13
C SER A 40 -3.09 3.71 -12.99
N VAL A 41 -3.84 2.65 -13.29
CA VAL A 41 -4.02 1.51 -12.40
C VAL A 41 -2.82 0.58 -12.48
N THR A 42 -2.29 0.20 -11.33
CA THR A 42 -1.36 -0.92 -11.15
C THR A 42 -2.12 -2.07 -10.47
N ASP A 43 -2.18 -3.20 -11.16
CA ASP A 43 -2.87 -4.41 -10.72
C ASP A 43 -1.90 -5.28 -9.90
N THR A 44 -1.77 -4.97 -8.62
CA THR A 44 -1.34 -5.94 -7.60
C THR A 44 -2.58 -6.44 -6.84
N ASN A 45 -2.43 -7.33 -5.85
CA ASN A 45 -3.56 -7.99 -5.18
C ASN A 45 -4.61 -7.03 -4.58
N ALA A 46 -4.23 -5.77 -4.31
CA ALA A 46 -5.15 -4.64 -4.15
C ALA A 46 -4.94 -3.62 -5.28
N VAL A 47 -6.04 -3.13 -5.84
CA VAL A 47 -6.01 -2.17 -6.96
C VAL A 47 -5.45 -0.84 -6.48
N THR A 48 -4.34 -0.41 -7.06
CA THR A 48 -3.70 0.87 -6.74
C THR A 48 -3.78 1.81 -7.94
N VAL A 49 -4.19 3.05 -7.70
CA VAL A 49 -4.21 4.13 -8.68
C VAL A 49 -3.06 5.07 -8.37
N HIS A 50 -2.00 4.98 -9.17
CA HIS A 50 -0.89 5.91 -9.10
C HIS A 50 -1.24 7.18 -9.90
N VAL A 51 -0.97 8.35 -9.31
CA VAL A 51 -1.24 9.68 -9.88
C VAL A 51 0.06 10.48 -9.86
N GLN A 52 0.45 11.01 -11.00
CA GLN A 52 1.60 11.92 -11.15
C GLN A 52 1.09 13.26 -11.65
N CYS A 53 1.56 14.36 -11.06
CA CYS A 53 1.13 15.72 -11.36
C CYS A 53 2.33 16.64 -11.50
N LYS A 54 2.32 17.48 -12.53
CA LYS A 54 3.32 18.51 -12.78
C LYS A 54 2.68 19.90 -12.73
N ASN A 55 3.29 20.81 -11.98
CA ASN A 55 2.88 22.22 -11.86
C ASN A 55 4.11 23.11 -12.06
N GLY A 56 4.27 23.70 -13.25
CA GLY A 56 5.53 24.32 -13.66
C GLY A 56 6.68 23.32 -13.58
N ASP A 57 7.73 23.65 -12.82
CA ASP A 57 8.88 22.78 -12.59
C ASP A 57 8.73 21.82 -11.40
N SER A 58 7.65 21.97 -10.62
CA SER A 58 7.36 21.07 -9.49
C SER A 58 6.62 19.82 -9.93
N GLU A 59 7.10 18.65 -9.53
CA GLU A 59 6.43 17.37 -9.73
C GLU A 59 6.07 16.74 -8.37
N PHE A 60 4.88 16.14 -8.30
CA PHE A 60 4.40 15.46 -7.11
C PHE A 60 3.50 14.28 -7.48
N TRP A 61 3.43 13.29 -6.59
CA TRP A 61 2.67 12.07 -6.83
C TRP A 61 1.87 11.61 -5.62
N CYS A 62 0.90 10.75 -5.88
CA CYS A 62 0.22 10.00 -4.85
C CYS A 62 -0.39 8.69 -5.34
N GLU A 63 -0.72 7.83 -4.39
CA GLU A 63 -1.35 6.53 -4.62
C GLU A 63 -2.69 6.45 -3.88
N PHE A 64 -3.69 5.93 -4.58
CA PHE A 64 -4.97 5.56 -3.97
C PHE A 64 -5.19 4.06 -4.09
N SER A 65 -5.26 3.36 -2.96
CA SER A 65 -5.41 1.90 -2.93
C SER A 65 -6.76 1.46 -2.37
N GLY A 66 -7.21 0.28 -2.76
CA GLY A 66 -8.41 -0.39 -2.26
C GLY A 66 -8.70 -1.67 -3.05
N ASP A 67 -9.80 -2.33 -2.71
CA ASP A 67 -10.30 -3.51 -3.42
C ASP A 67 -11.70 -3.27 -4.00
N PRO A 68 -11.80 -2.71 -5.23
CA PRO A 68 -13.06 -2.57 -5.93
C PRO A 68 -13.82 -3.89 -6.14
N SER A 69 -13.17 -5.06 -6.08
CA SER A 69 -13.83 -6.35 -6.30
C SER A 69 -14.77 -6.74 -5.14
N SER A 70 -14.46 -6.35 -3.89
CA SER A 70 -15.39 -6.46 -2.75
C SER A 70 -16.70 -5.66 -2.91
N CYS A 71 -16.83 -4.82 -3.95
CA CYS A 71 -18.08 -4.22 -4.36
C CYS A 71 -18.73 -5.03 -5.51
N ALA A 72 -19.84 -5.73 -5.21
CA ALA A 72 -20.55 -6.59 -6.18
C ALA A 72 -20.91 -5.90 -7.52
N GLN A 73 -21.09 -4.58 -7.53
CA GLN A 73 -21.38 -3.82 -8.76
C GLN A 73 -20.16 -3.57 -9.65
N TYR A 74 -18.92 -3.74 -9.16
CA TYR A 74 -17.70 -3.42 -9.91
C TYR A 74 -17.49 -4.34 -11.12
N ALA A 75 -17.59 -5.65 -10.94
CA ALA A 75 -17.27 -6.63 -11.98
C ALA A 75 -18.06 -6.42 -13.28
N ALA A 76 -19.37 -6.15 -13.17
CA ALA A 76 -20.23 -5.86 -14.32
C ALA A 76 -20.07 -4.43 -14.88
N ASN A 77 -19.48 -3.49 -14.13
CA ASN A 77 -19.49 -2.05 -14.46
C ASN A 77 -18.10 -1.40 -14.52
N GLN A 78 -17.00 -2.16 -14.66
CA GLN A 78 -15.62 -1.66 -14.59
C GLN A 78 -15.37 -0.37 -15.39
N LYS A 79 -15.81 -0.30 -16.66
CA LYS A 79 -15.65 0.90 -17.51
C LYS A 79 -16.38 2.14 -16.94
N SER A 80 -17.55 1.95 -16.34
CA SER A 80 -18.31 3.01 -15.69
C SER A 80 -17.68 3.41 -14.35
N TYR A 81 -17.15 2.43 -13.60
CA TYR A 81 -16.40 2.66 -12.37
C TYR A 81 -15.17 3.54 -12.63
N TRP A 82 -14.32 3.16 -13.58
CA TRP A 82 -13.11 3.93 -13.90
C TRP A 82 -13.42 5.34 -14.41
N LYS A 83 -14.46 5.50 -15.25
CA LYS A 83 -14.96 6.82 -15.67
C LYS A 83 -15.43 7.69 -14.49
N GLN A 84 -15.92 7.09 -13.41
CA GLN A 84 -16.31 7.81 -12.19
C GLN A 84 -15.09 8.16 -11.31
N VAL A 85 -14.11 7.26 -11.21
CA VAL A 85 -12.82 7.51 -10.53
C VAL A 85 -12.09 8.70 -11.18
N SER A 86 -11.95 8.74 -12.51
CA SER A 86 -11.32 9.88 -13.21
C SER A 86 -12.05 11.20 -12.97
N ARG A 87 -13.39 11.15 -12.87
CA ARG A 87 -14.21 12.32 -12.52
C ARG A 87 -14.08 12.72 -11.05
N SER A 88 -13.72 11.80 -10.16
CA SER A 88 -13.42 12.10 -8.76
C SER A 88 -12.03 12.72 -8.61
N LEU A 89 -11.03 12.23 -9.37
CA LEU A 89 -9.68 12.81 -9.43
C LEU A 89 -9.73 14.29 -9.83
N LYS A 90 -10.35 14.63 -10.97
CA LYS A 90 -10.53 16.03 -11.42
C LYS A 90 -11.38 16.91 -10.48
N LYS A 91 -12.04 16.33 -9.47
CA LYS A 91 -12.84 17.07 -8.47
C LYS A 91 -12.12 17.32 -7.15
N GLN A 92 -10.96 16.71 -6.92
CA GLN A 92 -10.17 17.01 -5.73
C GLN A 92 -9.72 18.48 -5.76
N LYS A 93 -9.78 19.15 -4.60
CA LYS A 93 -9.34 20.54 -4.46
C LYS A 93 -7.86 20.67 -4.15
N GLN A 94 -7.27 19.69 -3.47
CA GLN A 94 -5.85 19.64 -3.12
C GLN A 94 -5.44 18.18 -3.27
N ILE A 95 -5.28 17.75 -4.53
CA ILE A 95 -4.96 16.35 -4.82
C ILE A 95 -3.60 15.99 -4.19
N CYS A 96 -3.46 14.75 -3.73
CA CYS A 96 -2.28 14.24 -3.03
C CYS A 96 -2.00 14.85 -1.63
N GLN A 97 -2.67 15.91 -1.18
CA GLN A 97 -2.39 16.56 0.11
C GLN A 97 -3.29 16.16 1.30
N ASP A 98 -4.49 15.62 1.05
CA ASP A 98 -5.44 15.25 2.11
C ASP A 98 -5.38 13.73 2.39
N PRO A 99 -4.85 13.26 3.54
CA PRO A 99 -4.79 11.84 3.90
C PRO A 99 -6.16 11.19 4.05
N LYS A 100 -7.23 11.98 4.18
CA LYS A 100 -8.62 11.49 4.25
C LYS A 100 -9.30 11.48 2.87
N SER A 101 -8.56 11.79 1.80
CA SER A 101 -9.07 11.82 0.42
C SER A 101 -9.49 10.43 -0.07
N VAL A 102 -10.65 10.38 -0.73
CA VAL A 102 -11.26 9.15 -1.27
C VAL A 102 -11.78 9.40 -2.68
N LEU A 103 -11.46 8.51 -3.62
CA LEU A 103 -12.00 8.57 -5.00
C LEU A 103 -13.40 7.93 -5.02
N LYS A 104 -14.43 8.75 -5.21
CA LYS A 104 -15.83 8.35 -5.06
C LYS A 104 -16.40 7.80 -6.37
N SER A 105 -16.71 6.51 -6.39
CA SER A 105 -17.55 5.88 -7.41
C SER A 105 -18.98 5.69 -6.87
N LYS A 106 -20.01 6.13 -7.60
CA LYS A 106 -21.41 5.94 -7.20
C LYS A 106 -21.79 4.47 -7.13
N LEU A 107 -21.19 3.64 -7.99
CA LEU A 107 -21.41 2.19 -8.05
C LEU A 107 -21.08 1.49 -6.72
N CYS A 108 -20.01 1.93 -6.06
CA CYS A 108 -19.49 1.32 -4.83
C CYS A 108 -19.65 2.21 -3.59
N ARG A 109 -20.41 3.31 -3.69
CA ARG A 109 -20.64 4.27 -2.58
C ARG A 109 -21.27 3.61 -1.34
N LYS A 110 -22.08 2.57 -1.53
CA LYS A 110 -22.69 1.76 -0.46
C LYS A 110 -21.99 0.41 -0.24
N GLY A 111 -20.86 0.17 -0.92
CA GLY A 111 -20.04 -1.03 -0.71
C GLY A 111 -19.21 -0.95 0.57
N PRO A 112 -18.47 -2.03 0.91
CA PRO A 112 -17.60 -2.06 2.08
C PRO A 112 -16.49 -1.00 1.98
N GLN A 113 -15.90 -0.64 3.12
CA GLN A 113 -14.84 0.36 3.18
C GLN A 113 -13.58 -0.02 2.39
N SER A 114 -13.31 -1.33 2.24
CA SER A 114 -12.28 -1.89 1.37
C SER A 114 -12.46 -1.48 -0.10
N ALA A 115 -13.70 -1.35 -0.58
CA ALA A 115 -14.02 -1.02 -1.97
C ALA A 115 -13.81 0.46 -2.32
N HIS A 116 -13.37 1.29 -1.38
CA HIS A 116 -13.16 2.71 -1.60
C HIS A 116 -11.67 2.98 -1.78
N LEU A 117 -11.28 3.53 -2.93
CA LEU A 117 -9.90 3.94 -3.21
C LEU A 117 -9.55 5.15 -2.33
N ARG A 118 -8.67 4.96 -1.35
CA ARG A 118 -8.24 5.94 -0.35
C ARG A 118 -6.79 6.33 -0.56
N LEU A 119 -6.43 7.58 -0.30
CA LEU A 119 -5.05 8.04 -0.36
C LEU A 119 -4.20 7.22 0.63
N THR A 120 -3.17 6.53 0.15
CA THR A 120 -2.26 5.71 0.95
C THR A 120 -0.87 6.33 1.04
N HIS A 121 -0.33 6.79 -0.10
CA HIS A 121 0.98 7.43 -0.18
C HIS A 121 0.90 8.76 -0.93
N SER A 122 1.79 9.69 -0.59
CA SER A 122 2.08 10.87 -1.42
C SER A 122 3.44 11.46 -1.10
N SER A 123 4.09 12.05 -2.10
CA SER A 123 5.26 12.92 -1.91
C SER A 123 4.96 14.22 -1.14
N LEU A 124 3.70 14.61 -1.00
CA LEU A 124 3.29 15.83 -0.28
C LEU A 124 2.89 15.58 1.18
N LEU A 125 2.71 14.32 1.57
CA LEU A 125 2.48 13.94 2.96
C LEU A 125 3.83 13.61 3.60
N THR A 126 4.21 14.39 4.61
CA THR A 126 5.28 13.97 5.52
C THR A 126 4.87 12.66 6.18
N ALA A 127 5.81 11.74 6.39
CA ALA A 127 5.54 10.41 6.93
C ALA A 127 5.14 10.46 8.42
N VAL A 128 3.90 10.86 8.68
CA VAL A 128 3.25 10.71 9.97
C VAL A 128 2.96 9.22 10.15
N GLY A 129 3.76 8.56 10.98
CA GLY A 129 3.53 7.17 11.38
C GLY A 129 2.13 6.98 11.98
N PRO A 130 1.62 5.74 12.07
CA PRO A 130 0.23 5.47 12.39
C PRO A 130 -0.16 6.01 13.77
N ALA A 131 -0.77 7.21 13.77
CA ALA A 131 -1.37 7.81 14.94
C ALA A 131 -2.55 6.92 15.36
N LYS A 132 -2.39 6.19 16.47
CA LYS A 132 -3.43 5.36 17.05
C LYS A 132 -4.66 6.21 17.31
N GLU A 133 -5.79 5.81 16.74
CA GLU A 133 -7.09 6.41 16.99
C GLU A 133 -7.56 6.05 18.41
N ASN A 134 -7.03 6.77 19.40
CA ASN A 134 -7.49 6.67 20.79
C ASN A 134 -8.84 7.40 20.94
N THR A 135 -9.91 6.79 20.42
CA THR A 135 -11.28 7.21 20.76
C THR A 135 -11.61 6.71 22.17
N THR A 136 -11.24 7.50 23.17
CA THR A 136 -11.72 7.38 24.55
C THR A 136 -13.24 7.50 24.58
N HIS A 137 -13.93 6.36 24.72
CA HIS A 137 -15.34 6.33 25.11
C HIS A 137 -15.45 6.53 26.63
N HIS A 138 -15.74 7.76 27.05
CA HIS A 138 -16.04 8.08 28.43
C HIS A 138 -17.54 7.94 28.71
N THR A 139 -17.86 7.26 29.82
CA THR A 139 -19.17 7.24 30.51
C THR A 139 -20.42 6.91 29.68
N LYS A 140 -20.93 5.69 29.89
CA LYS A 140 -22.28 5.59 30.49
C LYS A 140 -22.33 4.54 31.58
N GLU A 141 -22.52 5.04 32.79
CA GLU A 141 -22.65 4.34 34.06
C GLU A 141 -24.02 3.64 34.16
N VAL A 142 -24.01 2.35 34.51
CA VAL A 142 -25.13 1.66 35.18
C VAL A 142 -24.50 0.71 36.20
N ALA A 143 -24.91 0.84 37.46
CA ALA A 143 -24.34 0.11 38.59
C ALA A 143 -24.90 -1.32 38.74
N GLN A 144 -24.08 -2.24 39.28
CA GLN A 144 -24.50 -3.24 40.28
C GLN A 144 -23.29 -3.99 40.90
N THR A 145 -23.38 -4.26 42.21
CA THR A 145 -22.41 -4.90 43.12
C THR A 145 -23.21 -5.29 44.39
N PRO A 146 -22.77 -6.14 45.36
CA PRO A 146 -21.64 -7.09 45.43
C PRO A 146 -22.14 -8.55 45.25
N ALA A 147 -21.52 -9.67 45.69
CA ALA A 147 -20.25 -9.98 46.38
C ALA A 147 -19.79 -11.41 46.00
N ASP A 148 -18.49 -11.74 46.15
CA ASP A 148 -17.97 -12.64 47.21
C ASP A 148 -16.42 -12.62 47.21
N ALA A 149 -15.76 -13.12 48.26
CA ALA A 149 -14.31 -13.07 48.43
C ALA A 149 -13.72 -14.42 48.86
N SER A 150 -12.52 -14.78 48.35
CA SER A 150 -11.44 -15.40 49.16
C SER A 150 -10.18 -15.74 48.34
N VAL A 151 -9.08 -15.05 48.67
CA VAL A 151 -7.72 -15.58 48.94
C VAL A 151 -7.17 -16.73 48.07
N THR A 152 -6.03 -16.49 47.41
CA THR A 152 -4.73 -17.13 47.77
C THR A 152 -3.53 -16.33 47.22
N GLU A 153 -2.51 -16.23 48.06
CA GLU A 153 -1.28 -15.44 47.91
C GLU A 153 -0.15 -16.27 47.28
N LYS A 154 0.61 -15.68 46.32
CA LYS A 154 2.09 -15.78 46.32
C LYS A 154 2.76 -14.74 45.43
N ARG A 155 3.98 -14.35 45.81
CA ARG A 155 4.78 -13.27 45.21
C ARG A 155 6.22 -13.72 44.92
N LEU A 156 6.81 -13.11 43.88
CA LEU A 156 8.25 -13.02 43.52
C LEU A 156 8.92 -14.15 42.70
N GLU A 157 10.07 -13.77 42.12
CA GLU A 157 11.01 -14.48 41.22
C GLU A 157 10.58 -14.51 39.72
N GLN A 158 11.07 -13.75 38.73
CA GLN A 158 12.30 -12.97 38.43
C GLN A 158 13.14 -13.58 37.26
N SER A 159 12.69 -13.34 36.01
CA SER A 159 13.47 -13.40 34.73
C SER A 159 14.00 -14.77 34.25
N PRO A 160 14.36 -14.96 32.95
CA PRO A 160 14.10 -14.16 31.75
C PRO A 160 13.12 -14.83 30.75
N GLN A 161 12.81 -14.15 29.66
CA GLN A 161 11.87 -14.61 28.64
C GLN A 161 12.41 -15.79 27.80
N ASP A 162 11.62 -16.86 27.76
CA ASP A 162 11.74 -17.94 26.79
C ASP A 162 10.97 -17.54 25.51
N CYS A 163 11.68 -17.42 24.39
CA CYS A 163 11.11 -17.02 23.11
C CYS A 163 10.64 -18.27 22.35
N VAL A 164 9.34 -18.56 22.39
CA VAL A 164 8.76 -19.67 21.64
C VAL A 164 8.77 -19.34 20.13
N GLU A 165 9.53 -20.10 19.35
CA GLU A 165 9.56 -20.07 17.88
C GLU A 165 8.73 -21.23 17.30
N ASP A 166 7.73 -20.93 16.46
CA ASP A 166 6.87 -21.85 15.67
C ASP A 166 5.93 -20.99 14.78
N VAL A 167 5.63 -21.21 13.48
CA VAL A 167 6.30 -21.90 12.36
C VAL A 167 5.90 -21.16 11.06
N ASP A 168 6.86 -20.77 10.19
CA ASP A 168 6.77 -21.08 8.75
C ASP A 168 8.11 -20.84 8.00
N TYR A 169 8.81 -21.94 7.73
CA TYR A 169 10.18 -21.94 7.19
C TYR A 169 10.18 -21.83 5.66
N ILE A 170 9.99 -20.61 5.13
CA ILE A 170 10.42 -20.30 3.76
C ILE A 170 11.93 -20.00 3.79
N ASP A 171 12.71 -21.07 3.63
CA ASP A 171 14.17 -21.14 3.43
C ASP A 171 14.90 -19.78 3.35
N GLN A 172 15.17 -19.18 4.52
CA GLN A 172 15.75 -17.83 4.64
C GLN A 172 17.10 -17.69 3.92
N ARG A 173 17.83 -18.81 3.75
CA ARG A 173 19.09 -18.86 3.01
C ARG A 173 18.92 -18.42 1.56
N LYS A 174 17.78 -18.75 0.95
CA LYS A 174 17.45 -18.45 -0.45
C LYS A 174 17.02 -17.01 -0.69
N VAL A 175 16.54 -16.32 0.36
CA VAL A 175 16.19 -14.89 0.33
C VAL A 175 17.44 -14.03 0.58
N ALA A 176 18.36 -14.49 1.43
CA ALA A 176 19.63 -13.81 1.69
C ALA A 176 20.54 -13.73 0.45
N GLU A 177 20.52 -14.76 -0.40
CA GLU A 177 21.24 -14.80 -1.69
C GLU A 177 20.77 -13.69 -2.66
N GLU A 178 19.54 -13.20 -2.55
CA GLU A 178 19.01 -12.12 -3.42
C GLU A 178 19.38 -10.70 -2.92
N TYR A 179 19.61 -10.54 -1.61
CA TYR A 179 19.91 -9.24 -0.98
C TYR A 179 21.42 -8.91 -0.91
N CYS A 180 22.28 -9.91 -1.11
CA CYS A 180 23.70 -9.82 -0.77
C CYS A 180 24.57 -10.25 -1.96
N PRO A 181 24.64 -9.44 -3.04
CA PRO A 181 25.42 -9.79 -4.23
C PRO A 181 26.90 -9.95 -3.88
N GLU A 182 27.57 -10.91 -4.54
CA GLU A 182 28.98 -11.31 -4.33
C GLU A 182 29.94 -10.13 -4.09
N GLY A 183 29.79 -9.03 -4.84
CA GLY A 183 30.63 -7.83 -4.73
C GLY A 183 30.42 -6.97 -3.48
N LEU A 184 29.43 -7.25 -2.63
CA LEU A 184 29.08 -6.47 -1.43
C LEU A 184 29.02 -7.31 -0.14
N LEU A 185 29.40 -8.59 -0.16
CA LEU A 185 29.35 -9.50 1.00
C LEU A 185 29.98 -8.92 2.28
N SER A 186 31.10 -8.20 2.18
CA SER A 186 31.77 -7.56 3.33
C SER A 186 30.93 -6.44 3.95
N PHE A 187 30.34 -5.58 3.11
CA PHE A 187 29.49 -4.46 3.53
C PHE A 187 28.15 -4.96 4.08
N CYS A 188 27.56 -5.94 3.41
CA CYS A 188 26.34 -6.64 3.78
C CYS A 188 26.47 -7.28 5.19
N ASN A 189 27.56 -8.01 5.47
CA ASN A 189 27.85 -8.55 6.81
C ASN A 189 28.01 -7.46 7.88
N PHE A 190 28.68 -6.35 7.56
CA PHE A 190 28.84 -5.22 8.50
C PHE A 190 27.47 -4.63 8.89
N PHE A 191 26.59 -4.36 7.91
CA PHE A 191 25.26 -3.82 8.17
C PHE A 191 24.33 -4.83 8.86
N ILE A 192 24.40 -6.11 8.53
CA ILE A 192 23.61 -7.15 9.21
C ILE A 192 24.02 -7.24 10.68
N THR A 193 25.32 -7.32 10.98
CA THR A 193 25.82 -7.30 12.36
C THR A 193 25.36 -6.04 13.11
N MET A 194 25.48 -4.87 12.48
CA MET A 194 25.05 -3.58 13.08
C MET A 194 23.54 -3.48 13.34
N VAL A 195 22.71 -4.18 12.55
CA VAL A 195 21.25 -4.21 12.71
C VAL A 195 20.80 -5.30 13.70
N GLN A 196 21.51 -6.43 13.76
CA GLN A 196 21.23 -7.53 14.69
C GLN A 196 21.67 -7.23 16.13
N ASP A 197 22.66 -6.36 16.34
CA ASP A 197 23.16 -5.93 17.65
C ASP A 197 22.10 -5.23 18.56
N LYS A 198 20.90 -4.94 18.04
CA LYS A 198 19.83 -4.25 18.78
C LYS A 198 18.46 -4.92 18.74
N ARG A 199 18.40 -6.25 18.68
CA ARG A 199 17.17 -7.04 18.90
C ARG A 199 17.34 -8.21 19.87
N CYS A 200 17.94 -7.93 21.04
CA CYS A 200 17.42 -8.31 22.36
C CYS A 200 17.77 -7.19 23.34
#